data_AF-A0A7J9YNV4-F1
#
_entry.id   AF-A0A7J9YNV4-F1
#
_cell.length_a   1.000
_cell.length_b   1.000
_cell.length_c   1.000
_cell.angle_alpha   90.00
_cell.angle_beta   90.00
_cell.angle_gamma   90.00
#
_symmetry.space_group_name_H-M   'P 1'
#
loop_
_entity.id
_entity.type
_entity.pdbx_description
1 polymer ?
#
loop_
_entity_poly.entity_id
_entity_poly.type
_entity_poly.pdbx_seq_one_letter_code
_entity_poly.pdbx_strand_id
1 'polypeptide(L)'
;MRKRRRPESRRRRATLRRRRLGAAAVALLAAAAFGGGAILAGNGGASGGADDAAAAALPQLPRGGRDLLPDYRLVAFYGAPQSRELGALGIGTPRRASARLLEQARAYREGDRPVMPVLELLASIAASDPGDDGSYRLRQPHAVIRRYLAEARRRRALLLLDVQPGAADFADEIARLRPYLREPDVGLALDPEWHVGPGEVPGQVIGSVDAATVNEISARLAALVERRRLPEKLFVVHQFTAGMIARRGELEARPGLATVINVDGFGDRANKVAKYRDLRPHRGARLHSGFKLFYGEDLGLMKPEEVLRLRPAPELIVYE
;
A
#
# COMPACT_ATOMS: atom_id res chain seq x y z
N MET A 1 12.51 -47.22 9.94
CA MET A 1 11.20 -47.01 10.61
C MET A 1 11.08 -45.56 11.11
N ARG A 2 10.08 -44.84 10.59
CA ARG A 2 9.50 -43.51 10.94
C ARG A 2 10.30 -42.51 11.82
N LYS A 3 10.89 -41.49 11.15
CA LYS A 3 11.26 -40.18 11.73
C LYS A 3 10.01 -39.34 12.06
N ARG A 4 9.91 -38.86 13.30
CA ARG A 4 8.87 -37.93 13.78
C ARG A 4 9.17 -36.49 13.33
N ARG A 5 8.52 -36.02 12.25
CA ARG A 5 8.41 -34.58 11.89
C ARG A 5 7.16 -33.99 12.54
N ARG A 6 7.22 -33.45 13.78
CA ARG A 6 6.12 -32.66 14.37
C ARG A 6 6.55 -31.63 15.45
N PRO A 7 7.28 -30.54 15.10
CA PRO A 7 7.13 -29.31 15.90
C PRO A 7 6.65 -28.08 15.10
N GLU A 8 6.95 -27.98 13.79
CA GLU A 8 6.71 -26.76 13.01
C GLU A 8 5.23 -26.50 12.67
N SER A 9 4.43 -27.55 12.47
CA SER A 9 3.02 -27.44 12.12
C SER A 9 2.13 -26.93 13.28
N ARG A 10 2.59 -27.07 14.53
CA ARG A 10 1.88 -26.55 15.71
C ARG A 10 2.13 -25.06 15.93
N ARG A 11 3.32 -24.55 15.60
CA ARG A 11 3.65 -23.12 15.74
C ARG A 11 2.96 -22.24 14.68
N ARG A 12 2.87 -22.70 13.42
CA ARG A 12 2.08 -22.01 12.37
C ARG A 12 0.60 -21.83 12.72
N ARG A 13 -0.01 -22.81 13.40
CA ARG A 13 -1.42 -22.72 13.85
C ARG A 13 -1.62 -21.76 15.01
N ALA A 14 -0.59 -21.51 15.82
CA ALA A 14 -0.67 -20.61 16.97
C ALA A 14 -0.59 -19.12 16.57
N THR A 15 0.22 -18.77 15.55
CA THR A 15 0.29 -17.41 14.99
C THR A 15 -0.96 -17.04 14.20
N LEU A 16 -1.52 -17.97 13.41
CA LEU A 16 -2.82 -17.77 12.74
C LEU A 16 -3.98 -17.62 13.74
N ARG A 17 -3.91 -18.25 14.91
CA ARG A 17 -4.90 -18.08 15.99
C ARG A 17 -4.80 -16.72 16.70
N ARG A 18 -3.62 -16.11 16.77
CA ARG A 18 -3.46 -14.78 17.41
C ARG A 18 -4.07 -13.65 16.57
N ARG A 19 -4.12 -13.78 15.24
CA ARG A 19 -4.85 -12.85 14.36
C ARG A 19 -6.38 -13.07 14.36
N ARG A 20 -6.90 -14.20 14.86
CA ARG A 20 -8.36 -14.45 14.97
C ARG A 20 -9.04 -13.72 16.13
N LEU A 21 -8.29 -13.21 17.11
CA LEU A 21 -8.86 -12.58 18.31
C LEU A 21 -8.83 -11.03 18.26
N GLY A 22 -8.23 -10.43 17.23
CA GLY A 22 -8.15 -8.97 17.08
C GLY A 22 -9.30 -8.33 16.30
N ALA A 23 -10.15 -9.12 15.63
CA ALA A 23 -11.24 -8.62 14.78
C ALA A 23 -12.63 -8.65 15.44
N ALA A 24 -12.74 -9.06 16.71
CA ALA A 24 -14.01 -9.15 17.43
C ALA A 24 -14.11 -8.04 18.49
N ALA A 25 -14.31 -6.78 18.06
CA ALA A 25 -15.01 -5.73 18.81
C ALA A 25 -14.82 -4.35 18.15
N VAL A 26 -15.63 -4.05 17.13
CA VAL A 26 -16.00 -2.65 16.84
C VAL A 26 -17.48 -2.62 16.53
N ALA A 27 -18.29 -2.45 17.57
CA ALA A 27 -19.70 -2.11 17.45
C ALA A 27 -20.05 -1.02 18.47
N LEU A 28 -20.77 -0.01 17.95
CA LEU A 28 -21.67 0.96 18.58
C LEU A 28 -21.18 2.41 18.89
N LEU A 29 -22.13 3.31 18.53
CA LEU A 29 -22.38 4.72 18.89
C LEU A 29 -21.94 5.77 17.85
N ALA A 30 -22.78 6.74 17.43
CA ALA A 30 -24.20 7.02 17.64
C ALA A 30 -24.66 8.06 16.59
N ALA A 31 -25.96 8.07 16.31
CA ALA A 31 -26.65 9.08 15.53
C ALA A 31 -27.07 10.30 16.37
N ALA A 32 -27.39 11.39 15.66
CA ALA A 32 -28.10 12.62 16.03
C ALA A 32 -27.29 13.82 16.54
N ALA A 33 -27.22 14.87 15.72
CA ALA A 33 -27.97 16.11 15.97
C ALA A 33 -27.99 17.01 14.72
N PHE A 34 -29.20 17.33 14.26
CA PHE A 34 -29.53 18.37 13.30
C PHE A 34 -29.60 19.72 14.05
N GLY A 35 -29.14 20.81 13.42
CA GLY A 35 -29.32 22.17 13.91
C GLY A 35 -28.87 23.18 12.85
N GLY A 36 -29.82 23.93 12.29
CA GLY A 36 -29.63 24.85 11.17
C GLY A 36 -28.94 26.17 11.51
N GLY A 37 -28.61 26.93 10.45
CA GLY A 37 -28.13 28.31 10.53
C GLY A 37 -27.82 28.87 9.14
N ALA A 38 -28.31 30.06 8.85
CA ALA A 38 -28.59 30.60 7.51
C ALA A 38 -27.41 31.25 6.76
N ILE A 39 -27.60 31.27 5.44
CA ILE A 39 -27.27 32.25 4.38
C ILE A 39 -26.57 33.55 4.84
N LEU A 40 -25.49 33.92 4.12
CA LEU A 40 -25.22 35.30 3.73
C LEU A 40 -24.53 35.33 2.36
N ALA A 41 -25.15 36.06 1.43
CA ALA A 41 -24.66 36.39 0.11
C ALA A 41 -23.67 37.57 0.18
N GLY A 42 -22.70 37.59 -0.75
CA GLY A 42 -21.80 38.71 -0.96
C GLY A 42 -21.33 38.73 -2.41
N ASN A 43 -21.71 39.79 -3.12
CA ASN A 43 -21.61 40.00 -4.56
C ASN A 43 -20.34 40.79 -4.96
N GLY A 44 -19.92 40.67 -6.22
CA GLY A 44 -18.97 41.58 -6.89
C GLY A 44 -17.59 40.96 -7.14
N GLY A 45 -16.97 41.10 -8.30
CA GLY A 45 -17.32 41.76 -9.54
C GLY A 45 -16.32 41.32 -10.60
N ALA A 46 -16.75 41.28 -11.85
CA ALA A 46 -15.88 41.02 -12.98
C ALA A 46 -15.00 42.23 -13.27
N SER A 47 -13.69 42.00 -13.41
CA SER A 47 -12.82 42.87 -14.20
C SER A 47 -11.77 42.00 -14.88
N GLY A 48 -11.86 41.92 -16.20
CA GLY A 48 -10.89 41.27 -17.07
C GLY A 48 -9.53 41.96 -17.01
N GLY A 49 -8.48 41.19 -17.24
CA GLY A 49 -7.11 41.66 -17.32
C GLY A 49 -6.17 40.55 -17.77
N ALA A 50 -5.98 40.51 -19.08
CA ALA A 50 -4.76 40.13 -19.81
C ALA A 50 -4.17 38.71 -19.61
N ASP A 51 -4.19 37.99 -20.73
CA ASP A 51 -3.12 37.13 -21.24
C ASP A 51 -1.79 37.20 -20.51
N ASP A 52 -1.61 36.26 -19.59
CA ASP A 52 -0.46 35.38 -19.59
C ASP A 52 -0.90 34.11 -18.87
N ALA A 53 -1.58 33.21 -19.59
CA ALA A 53 -1.75 31.85 -19.13
C ALA A 53 -0.38 31.17 -19.19
N ALA A 54 0.52 31.56 -18.28
CA ALA A 54 1.71 30.83 -17.92
C ALA A 54 1.27 29.37 -17.80
N ALA A 55 1.69 28.55 -18.77
CA ALA A 55 1.26 27.15 -18.85
C ALA A 55 1.47 26.55 -17.46
N ALA A 56 0.36 26.29 -16.74
CA ALA A 56 0.42 25.99 -15.32
C ALA A 56 1.44 24.88 -15.10
N ALA A 57 2.45 25.14 -14.27
CA ALA A 57 3.56 24.22 -14.07
C ALA A 57 2.99 22.84 -13.71
N LEU A 58 3.40 21.81 -14.45
CA LEU A 58 2.83 20.48 -14.26
C LEU A 58 3.11 19.99 -12.83
N PRO A 59 2.17 19.26 -12.20
CA PRO A 59 2.32 18.84 -10.81
C PRO A 59 3.56 17.95 -10.63
N GLN A 60 4.30 18.17 -9.55
CA GLN A 60 5.51 17.41 -9.21
C GLN A 60 5.27 16.43 -8.07
N LEU A 61 6.18 15.47 -7.91
CA LEU A 61 6.25 14.61 -6.74
C LEU A 61 6.57 15.44 -5.47
N PRO A 62 6.27 14.95 -4.26
CA PRO A 62 6.44 15.70 -3.02
C PRO A 62 7.85 16.28 -2.80
N ARG A 63 8.88 15.60 -3.33
CA ARG A 63 10.30 15.98 -3.22
C ARG A 63 10.91 16.53 -4.52
N GLY A 64 10.08 16.81 -5.51
CA GLY A 64 10.49 17.34 -6.82
C GLY A 64 10.59 16.25 -7.89
N GLY A 65 10.69 16.69 -9.15
CA GLY A 65 10.69 15.79 -10.30
C GLY A 65 9.31 15.19 -10.60
N ARG A 66 9.27 14.31 -11.61
CA ARG A 66 8.04 13.65 -12.08
C ARG A 66 8.17 12.13 -12.17
N ASP A 67 9.37 11.59 -12.06
CA ASP A 67 9.65 10.16 -12.09
C ASP A 67 10.04 9.69 -10.67
N LEU A 68 9.50 8.55 -10.26
CA LEU A 68 9.74 7.95 -8.93
C LEU A 68 10.91 7.00 -8.97
N LEU A 69 10.87 6.00 -9.85
CA LEU A 69 11.90 4.97 -9.94
C LEU A 69 12.58 5.03 -11.31
N PRO A 70 13.92 4.97 -11.38
CA PRO A 70 14.85 4.63 -10.29
C PRO A 70 15.30 5.82 -9.41
N ASP A 71 14.80 7.04 -9.65
CA ASP A 71 15.31 8.29 -9.07
C ASP A 71 15.26 8.37 -7.54
N TYR A 72 14.29 7.70 -6.90
CA TYR A 72 14.12 7.68 -5.45
C TYR A 72 14.29 6.28 -4.87
N ARG A 73 14.72 6.21 -3.60
CA ARG A 73 14.54 5.05 -2.73
C ARG A 73 13.26 5.24 -1.94
N LEU A 74 12.33 4.31 -2.01
CA LEU A 74 11.08 4.41 -1.27
C LEU A 74 11.22 3.66 0.06
N VAL A 75 10.85 4.33 1.16
CA VAL A 75 10.77 3.70 2.50
C VAL A 75 9.37 3.94 3.04
N ALA A 76 8.66 2.86 3.37
CA ALA A 76 7.26 2.90 3.74
C ALA A 76 7.01 2.37 5.15
N PHE A 77 6.00 2.94 5.82
CA PHE A 77 5.33 2.31 6.93
C PHE A 77 3.94 1.86 6.46
N TYR A 78 3.63 0.59 6.69
CA TYR A 78 2.37 -0.07 6.34
C TYR A 78 1.40 -0.08 7.53
N GLY A 79 0.10 0.00 7.25
CA GLY A 79 -0.95 -0.38 8.19
C GLY A 79 -2.10 0.61 8.32
N ALA A 80 -2.87 0.50 9.40
CA ALA A 80 -4.08 1.29 9.61
C ALA A 80 -4.37 1.61 11.09
N PRO A 81 -5.02 2.74 11.41
CA PRO A 81 -5.16 3.23 12.78
C PRO A 81 -6.10 2.41 13.70
N GLN A 82 -6.81 1.43 13.16
CA GLN A 82 -7.81 0.62 13.87
C GLN A 82 -7.16 -0.31 14.90
N SER A 83 -5.94 -0.78 14.64
CA SER A 83 -5.25 -1.74 15.49
C SER A 83 -3.74 -1.63 15.28
N ARG A 84 -2.97 -1.89 16.35
CA ARG A 84 -1.50 -1.87 16.27
C ARG A 84 -0.96 -3.08 15.51
N GLU A 85 -1.73 -4.16 15.49
CA GLU A 85 -1.44 -5.41 14.81
C GLU A 85 -1.60 -5.31 13.29
N LEU A 86 -2.18 -4.21 12.78
CA LEU A 86 -2.30 -3.91 11.34
C LEU A 86 -1.04 -3.25 10.75
N GLY A 87 -0.03 -2.93 11.57
CA GLY A 87 1.27 -2.45 11.10
C GLY A 87 1.74 -1.11 11.67
N ALA A 88 3.03 -0.82 11.47
CA ALA A 88 3.74 0.32 12.02
C ALA A 88 3.09 1.69 11.79
N LEU A 89 2.39 1.90 10.67
CA LEU A 89 1.70 3.16 10.34
C LEU A 89 0.49 3.42 11.26
N GLY A 90 -0.15 2.36 11.76
CA GLY A 90 -1.30 2.43 12.67
C GLY A 90 -0.93 2.76 14.11
N ILE A 91 0.36 2.64 14.48
CA ILE A 91 0.82 2.81 15.86
C ILE A 91 0.92 4.31 16.20
N GLY A 92 -0.13 4.81 16.84
CA GLY A 92 -0.24 6.19 17.32
C GLY A 92 -0.93 7.12 16.32
N THR A 93 -0.80 8.43 16.52
CA THR A 93 -1.36 9.43 15.58
C THR A 93 -0.58 9.43 14.25
N PRO A 94 -1.18 9.82 13.11
CA PRO A 94 -0.47 9.94 11.83
C PRO A 94 0.82 10.76 11.92
N ARG A 95 0.81 11.86 12.70
CA ARG A 95 1.99 12.71 12.95
C ARG A 95 3.14 11.99 13.67
N ARG A 96 2.82 11.11 14.63
CA ARG A 96 3.82 10.32 15.36
C ARG A 96 4.36 9.19 14.47
N ALA A 97 3.48 8.50 13.76
CA ALA A 97 3.88 7.44 12.83
C ALA A 97 4.77 7.98 11.70
N SER A 98 4.40 9.10 11.09
CA SER A 98 5.20 9.74 10.03
C SER A 98 6.55 10.27 10.53
N ALA A 99 6.64 10.73 11.78
CA ALA A 99 7.93 11.12 12.38
C ALA A 99 8.86 9.91 12.56
N ARG A 100 8.32 8.79 13.04
CA ARG A 100 9.08 7.51 13.13
C ARG A 100 9.50 7.01 11.75
N LEU A 101 8.63 7.13 10.75
CA LEU A 101 8.96 6.79 9.37
C LEU A 101 10.14 7.63 8.85
N LEU A 102 10.14 8.95 9.09
CA LEU A 102 11.26 9.81 8.68
C LEU A 102 12.57 9.46 9.38
N GLU A 103 12.51 9.00 10.63
CA GLU A 103 13.68 8.49 11.34
C GLU A 103 14.18 7.18 10.71
N GLN A 104 13.28 6.20 10.50
CA GLN A 104 13.63 4.95 9.83
C GLN A 104 14.22 5.18 8.43
N ALA A 105 13.68 6.15 7.68
CA ALA A 105 14.15 6.53 6.36
C ALA A 105 15.56 7.15 6.35
N ARG A 106 16.08 7.66 7.49
CA ARG A 106 17.45 8.18 7.58
C ARG A 106 18.50 7.11 7.33
N ALA A 107 18.24 5.89 7.80
CA ALA A 107 19.14 4.76 7.63
C ALA A 107 19.30 4.29 6.17
N TYR A 108 18.53 4.86 5.24
CA TYR A 108 18.60 4.59 3.80
C TYR A 108 19.17 5.77 2.99
N ARG A 109 19.66 6.84 3.65
CA ARG A 109 20.15 8.05 2.96
C ARG A 109 21.55 7.94 2.40
N GLU A 110 22.41 7.09 2.97
CA GLU A 110 23.82 6.95 2.57
C GLU A 110 24.00 6.17 1.25
N GLY A 111 23.04 6.29 0.33
CA GLY A 111 22.96 5.53 -0.91
C GLY A 111 23.12 6.37 -2.17
N ASP A 112 22.80 5.74 -3.29
CA ASP A 112 22.91 6.27 -4.65
C ASP A 112 21.81 7.29 -5.02
N ARG A 113 20.78 7.41 -4.17
CA ARG A 113 19.56 8.13 -4.52
C ARG A 113 18.85 8.73 -3.30
N PRO A 114 18.13 9.86 -3.45
CA PRO A 114 17.33 10.44 -2.36
C PRO A 114 16.22 9.50 -1.89
N VAL A 115 15.88 9.59 -0.61
CA VAL A 115 14.79 8.78 -0.02
C VAL A 115 13.45 9.53 -0.11
N MET A 116 12.41 8.86 -0.60
CA MET A 116 11.01 9.30 -0.57
C MET A 116 10.23 8.47 0.46
N PRO A 117 9.76 9.07 1.56
CA PRO A 117 8.91 8.38 2.53
C PRO A 117 7.52 8.08 1.95
N VAL A 118 6.93 6.95 2.35
CA VAL A 118 5.59 6.52 1.93
C VAL A 118 4.75 6.12 3.14
N LEU A 119 3.55 6.67 3.25
CA LEU A 119 2.55 6.22 4.21
C LEU A 119 1.65 5.23 3.47
N GLU A 120 1.82 3.94 3.70
CA GLU A 120 1.02 2.88 3.07
C GLU A 120 -0.17 2.53 3.96
N LEU A 121 -1.30 3.15 3.67
CA LEU A 121 -2.53 3.06 4.44
C LEU A 121 -3.46 2.00 3.85
N LEU A 122 -3.91 1.05 4.68
CA LEU A 122 -5.00 0.15 4.30
C LEU A 122 -6.28 0.97 4.06
N ALA A 123 -6.65 1.14 2.80
CA ALA A 123 -7.86 1.81 2.38
C ALA A 123 -9.07 0.89 2.46
N SER A 124 -8.86 -0.42 2.28
CA SER A 124 -9.76 -1.50 2.70
C SER A 124 -8.97 -2.55 3.46
N ILE A 125 -9.61 -3.17 4.46
CA ILE A 125 -9.01 -4.11 5.39
C ILE A 125 -9.84 -5.39 5.34
N ALA A 126 -9.22 -6.53 5.06
CA ALA A 126 -9.92 -7.80 5.10
C ALA A 126 -10.39 -8.13 6.51
N ALA A 127 -11.57 -8.74 6.61
CA ALA A 127 -12.22 -9.05 7.87
C ALA A 127 -12.58 -10.54 7.95
N SER A 128 -12.68 -11.07 9.17
CA SER A 128 -13.16 -12.42 9.41
C SER A 128 -14.67 -12.56 9.22
N ASP A 129 -15.40 -11.46 9.36
CA ASP A 129 -16.85 -11.40 9.26
C ASP A 129 -17.28 -10.77 7.93
N PRO A 130 -18.36 -11.27 7.30
CA PRO A 130 -18.76 -10.88 5.95
C PRO A 130 -19.13 -9.41 5.78
N GLY A 131 -19.55 -8.72 6.85
CA GLY A 131 -20.21 -7.42 6.75
C GLY A 131 -21.55 -7.51 6.01
N ASP A 132 -22.20 -6.36 5.82
CA ASP A 132 -23.58 -6.30 5.33
C ASP A 132 -23.75 -6.80 3.88
N ASP A 133 -22.71 -6.68 3.06
CA ASP A 133 -22.70 -7.08 1.65
C ASP A 133 -21.88 -8.35 1.40
N GLY A 134 -21.59 -9.13 2.44
CA GLY A 134 -21.00 -10.46 2.29
C GLY A 134 -19.52 -10.48 1.89
N SER A 135 -18.87 -9.32 1.73
CA SER A 135 -17.57 -9.24 1.06
C SER A 135 -16.35 -9.35 2.00
N TYR A 136 -16.54 -9.59 3.30
CA TYR A 136 -15.43 -9.86 4.25
C TYR A 136 -14.34 -8.78 4.30
N ARG A 137 -14.74 -7.50 4.33
CA ARG A 137 -13.82 -6.37 4.44
C ARG A 137 -14.46 -5.13 5.03
N LEU A 138 -13.64 -4.32 5.68
CA LEU A 138 -13.96 -2.99 6.21
C LEU A 138 -13.32 -1.92 5.33
N ARG A 139 -14.05 -0.84 5.04
CA ARG A 139 -13.54 0.29 4.27
C ARG A 139 -13.08 1.40 5.20
N GLN A 140 -11.93 2.00 4.89
CA GLN A 140 -11.45 3.17 5.60
C GLN A 140 -12.38 4.37 5.33
N PRO A 141 -12.89 5.07 6.36
CA PRO A 141 -13.67 6.28 6.11
C PRO A 141 -12.85 7.34 5.38
N HIS A 142 -13.50 8.09 4.48
CA HIS A 142 -12.85 9.15 3.71
C HIS A 142 -12.14 10.18 4.60
N ALA A 143 -12.68 10.47 5.79
CA ALA A 143 -12.04 11.37 6.76
C ALA A 143 -10.66 10.88 7.22
N VAL A 144 -10.48 9.56 7.37
CA VAL A 144 -9.19 8.99 7.75
C VAL A 144 -8.21 9.06 6.58
N ILE A 145 -8.64 8.71 5.37
CA ILE A 145 -7.80 8.83 4.15
C ILE A 145 -7.32 10.28 3.98
N ARG A 146 -8.22 11.27 4.09
CA ARG A 146 -7.86 12.70 4.03
C ARG A 146 -6.87 13.11 5.11
N ARG A 147 -6.99 12.57 6.33
CA ARG A 147 -6.09 12.86 7.44
C ARG A 147 -4.67 12.36 7.17
N TYR A 148 -4.54 11.15 6.60
CA TYR A 148 -3.24 10.59 6.21
C TYR A 148 -2.65 11.29 4.99
N LEU A 149 -3.46 11.65 4.00
CA LEU A 149 -3.02 12.46 2.85
C LEU A 149 -2.46 13.82 3.30
N ALA A 150 -3.17 14.51 4.19
CA ALA A 150 -2.69 15.77 4.75
C ALA A 150 -1.37 15.60 5.52
N GLU A 151 -1.17 14.47 6.21
CA GLU A 151 0.11 14.18 6.87
C GLU A 151 1.23 13.87 5.87
N ALA A 152 0.96 13.09 4.82
CA ALA A 152 1.93 12.81 3.76
C ALA A 152 2.44 14.11 3.14
N ARG A 153 1.53 15.04 2.81
CA ARG A 153 1.86 16.39 2.30
C ARG A 153 2.71 17.20 3.24
N ARG A 154 2.35 17.26 4.53
CA ARG A 154 3.15 17.94 5.57
C ARG A 154 4.59 17.43 5.65
N ARG A 155 4.82 16.14 5.34
CA ARG A 155 6.15 15.51 5.41
C ARG A 155 6.86 15.41 4.07
N ARG A 156 6.27 15.95 2.98
CA ARG A 156 6.75 15.75 1.61
C ARG A 156 6.99 14.26 1.33
N ALA A 157 5.95 13.46 1.60
CA ALA A 157 5.90 12.01 1.48
C ALA A 157 4.74 11.62 0.55
N LEU A 158 4.72 10.37 0.07
CA LEU A 158 3.61 9.80 -0.68
C LEU A 158 2.57 9.18 0.27
N LEU A 159 1.31 9.14 -0.18
CA LEU A 159 0.29 8.25 0.37
C LEU A 159 0.11 7.07 -0.61
N LEU A 160 0.27 5.86 -0.13
CA LEU A 160 -0.03 4.64 -0.90
C LEU A 160 -1.31 4.03 -0.32
N LEU A 161 -2.35 3.91 -1.14
CA LEU A 161 -3.62 3.34 -0.72
C LEU A 161 -3.62 1.84 -1.00
N ASP A 162 -3.65 1.04 0.05
CA ASP A 162 -3.61 -0.41 -0.04
C ASP A 162 -5.02 -1.02 0.01
N VAL A 163 -5.29 -1.97 -0.87
CA VAL A 163 -6.60 -2.60 -1.03
C VAL A 163 -6.51 -4.09 -0.67
N GLN A 164 -7.11 -4.43 0.47
CA GLN A 164 -7.49 -5.80 0.83
C GLN A 164 -8.97 -5.99 0.52
N PRO A 165 -9.34 -6.67 -0.56
CA PRO A 165 -10.72 -6.62 -1.06
C PRO A 165 -11.65 -7.63 -0.37
N GLY A 166 -11.11 -8.63 0.33
CA GLY A 166 -11.91 -9.74 0.86
C GLY A 166 -12.48 -10.57 -0.29
N ALA A 167 -13.80 -10.77 -0.30
CA ALA A 167 -14.53 -11.43 -1.38
C ALA A 167 -15.12 -10.44 -2.41
N ALA A 168 -14.81 -9.14 -2.32
CA ALA A 168 -15.15 -8.16 -3.36
C ALA A 168 -14.12 -8.18 -4.49
N ASP A 169 -14.49 -7.61 -5.63
CA ASP A 169 -13.53 -7.34 -6.71
C ASP A 169 -12.63 -6.14 -6.37
N PHE A 170 -11.34 -6.24 -6.72
CA PHE A 170 -10.41 -5.11 -6.59
C PHE A 170 -10.93 -3.84 -7.29
N ALA A 171 -11.55 -3.99 -8.47
CA ALA A 171 -12.04 -2.87 -9.26
C ALA A 171 -13.08 -2.02 -8.50
N ASP A 172 -13.94 -2.66 -7.72
CA ASP A 172 -15.00 -1.99 -6.94
C ASP A 172 -14.41 -1.18 -5.79
N GLU A 173 -13.46 -1.75 -5.06
CA GLU A 173 -12.79 -1.04 -3.97
C GLU A 173 -11.96 0.15 -4.51
N ILE A 174 -11.25 -0.04 -5.63
CA ILE A 174 -10.47 1.01 -6.29
C ILE A 174 -11.38 2.12 -6.84
N ALA A 175 -12.57 1.79 -7.34
CA ALA A 175 -13.52 2.78 -7.86
C ALA A 175 -13.91 3.83 -6.79
N ARG A 176 -13.91 3.45 -5.51
CA ARG A 176 -14.19 4.34 -4.38
C ARG A 176 -13.01 5.27 -4.05
N LEU A 177 -11.80 4.87 -4.41
CA LEU A 177 -10.56 5.63 -4.18
C LEU A 177 -10.23 6.61 -5.31
N ARG A 178 -11.01 6.60 -6.41
CA ARG A 178 -10.85 7.51 -7.56
C ARG A 178 -10.63 8.99 -7.20
N PRO A 179 -11.32 9.60 -6.21
CA PRO A 179 -11.06 10.99 -5.83
C PRO A 179 -9.62 11.23 -5.38
N TYR A 180 -9.00 10.27 -4.68
CA TYR A 180 -7.64 10.37 -4.17
C TYR A 180 -6.59 9.99 -5.21
N LEU A 181 -6.86 8.99 -6.05
CA LEU A 181 -5.95 8.58 -7.12
C LEU A 181 -5.72 9.68 -8.16
N ARG A 182 -6.56 10.72 -8.20
CA ARG A 182 -6.37 11.92 -9.04
C ARG A 182 -5.30 12.88 -8.52
N GLU A 183 -4.88 12.72 -7.27
CA GLU A 183 -3.86 13.56 -6.64
C GLU A 183 -2.46 13.13 -7.08
N PRO A 184 -1.49 14.04 -7.23
CA PRO A 184 -0.14 13.72 -7.73
C PRO A 184 0.70 12.89 -6.75
N ASP A 185 0.38 12.94 -5.45
CA ASP A 185 1.13 12.33 -4.35
C ASP A 185 0.48 11.05 -3.80
N VAL A 186 -0.45 10.46 -4.55
CA VAL A 186 -1.20 9.25 -4.16
C VAL A 186 -0.95 8.09 -5.12
N GLY A 187 -0.45 6.97 -4.60
CA GLY A 187 -0.29 5.68 -5.29
C GLY A 187 -1.35 4.65 -4.89
N LEU A 188 -1.27 3.46 -5.49
CA LEU A 188 -2.17 2.32 -5.23
C LEU A 188 -1.38 1.04 -4.94
N ALA A 189 -1.77 0.28 -3.93
CA ALA A 189 -1.26 -1.06 -3.66
C ALA A 189 -2.39 -2.10 -3.70
N LEU A 190 -2.07 -3.29 -4.20
CA LEU A 190 -2.94 -4.45 -4.20
C LEU A 190 -2.37 -5.51 -3.26
N ASP A 191 -3.26 -6.12 -2.49
CA ASP A 191 -2.95 -7.13 -1.48
C ASP A 191 -3.63 -8.48 -1.86
N PRO A 192 -3.10 -9.25 -2.83
CA PRO A 192 -3.76 -10.42 -3.40
C PRO A 192 -4.07 -11.53 -2.39
N GLU A 193 -3.27 -11.64 -1.32
CA GLU A 193 -3.48 -12.66 -0.28
C GLU A 193 -4.84 -12.54 0.42
N TRP A 194 -5.45 -11.36 0.34
CA TRP A 194 -6.73 -11.04 0.94
C TRP A 194 -7.89 -11.08 -0.06
N HIS A 195 -7.64 -11.44 -1.33
CA HIS A 195 -8.68 -11.63 -2.36
C HIS A 195 -9.10 -13.10 -2.43
N VAL A 196 -10.26 -13.41 -1.85
CA VAL A 196 -10.76 -14.78 -1.71
C VAL A 196 -12.00 -15.03 -2.55
N GLY A 197 -12.24 -16.28 -2.91
CA GLY A 197 -13.38 -16.66 -3.73
C GLY A 197 -14.71 -16.73 -2.96
N PRO A 198 -15.83 -16.99 -3.67
CA PRO A 198 -17.13 -17.14 -3.05
C PRO A 198 -17.14 -18.23 -1.97
N GLY A 199 -17.64 -17.89 -0.77
CA GLY A 199 -17.73 -18.79 0.37
C GLY A 199 -16.42 -19.00 1.15
N GLU A 200 -15.31 -18.41 0.70
CA GLU A 200 -14.04 -18.43 1.41
C GLU A 200 -13.93 -17.24 2.38
N VAL A 201 -13.14 -17.41 3.43
CA VAL A 201 -12.93 -16.37 4.46
C VAL A 201 -11.48 -15.91 4.43
N PRO A 202 -11.21 -14.60 4.31
CA PRO A 202 -9.85 -14.09 4.33
C PRO A 202 -9.08 -14.50 5.60
N GLY A 203 -7.80 -14.84 5.43
CA GLY A 203 -6.95 -15.33 6.53
C GLY A 203 -7.17 -16.79 6.93
N GLN A 204 -8.19 -17.48 6.37
CA GLN A 204 -8.30 -18.95 6.44
C GLN A 204 -7.67 -19.63 5.22
N VAL A 205 -7.76 -18.97 4.07
CA VAL A 205 -7.09 -19.31 2.82
C VAL A 205 -6.15 -18.17 2.41
N ILE A 206 -5.19 -18.48 1.54
CA ILE A 206 -4.37 -17.45 0.89
C ILE A 206 -5.05 -17.13 -0.43
N GLY A 207 -5.49 -15.89 -0.58
CA GLY A 207 -6.10 -15.37 -1.79
C GLY A 207 -5.14 -15.28 -2.98
N SER A 208 -5.68 -14.90 -4.12
CA SER A 208 -4.90 -14.68 -5.34
C SER A 208 -5.58 -13.69 -6.27
N VAL A 209 -4.81 -13.12 -7.19
CA VAL A 209 -5.31 -12.28 -8.29
C VAL A 209 -4.72 -12.79 -9.60
N ASP A 210 -5.43 -12.57 -10.70
CA ASP A 210 -4.88 -12.85 -12.02
C ASP A 210 -4.09 -11.67 -12.59
N ALA A 211 -3.04 -11.97 -13.37
CA ALA A 211 -2.28 -10.94 -14.09
C ALA A 211 -3.18 -10.09 -14.99
N ALA A 212 -4.24 -10.65 -15.60
CA ALA A 212 -5.18 -9.86 -16.40
C ALA A 212 -5.88 -8.76 -15.59
N THR A 213 -6.32 -9.08 -14.36
CA THR A 213 -6.94 -8.10 -13.45
C THR A 213 -5.93 -7.02 -13.03
N VAL A 214 -4.70 -7.41 -12.70
CA VAL A 214 -3.63 -6.45 -12.36
C VAL A 214 -3.32 -5.54 -13.55
N ASN A 215 -3.25 -6.08 -14.76
CA ASN A 215 -2.98 -5.33 -15.99
C ASN A 215 -4.13 -4.40 -16.38
N GLU A 216 -5.37 -4.76 -16.10
CA GLU A 216 -6.54 -3.88 -16.29
C GLU A 216 -6.48 -2.69 -15.32
N ILE A 217 -6.20 -2.95 -14.04
CA ILE A 217 -6.04 -1.90 -13.02
C ILE A 217 -4.89 -0.97 -13.38
N SER A 218 -3.74 -1.52 -13.78
CA SER A 218 -2.56 -0.74 -14.17
C SER A 218 -2.84 0.09 -15.42
N ALA A 219 -3.55 -0.45 -16.42
CA ALA A 219 -3.95 0.31 -17.61
C ALA A 219 -4.84 1.50 -17.26
N ARG A 220 -5.84 1.30 -16.39
CA ARG A 220 -6.75 2.38 -15.95
C ARG A 220 -6.00 3.47 -15.17
N LEU A 221 -5.04 3.08 -14.33
CA LEU A 221 -4.21 4.03 -13.57
C LEU A 221 -3.24 4.79 -14.46
N ALA A 222 -2.57 4.14 -15.42
CA ALA A 222 -1.69 4.78 -16.40
C ALA A 222 -2.46 5.80 -17.26
N ALA A 223 -3.64 5.41 -17.75
CA ALA A 223 -4.50 6.32 -18.51
C ALA A 223 -4.99 7.51 -17.66
N LEU A 224 -5.12 7.34 -16.33
CA LEU A 224 -5.40 8.45 -15.42
C LEU A 224 -4.21 9.42 -15.32
N VAL A 225 -2.99 8.89 -15.22
CA VAL A 225 -1.75 9.68 -15.18
C VAL A 225 -1.62 10.52 -16.45
N GLU A 226 -1.79 9.90 -17.61
CA GLU A 226 -1.74 10.56 -18.91
C GLU A 226 -2.79 11.67 -19.04
N ARG A 227 -4.08 11.34 -18.87
CA ARG A 227 -5.19 12.30 -19.02
C ARG A 227 -5.09 13.51 -18.09
N ARG A 228 -4.49 13.33 -16.91
CA ARG A 228 -4.36 14.39 -15.90
C ARG A 228 -2.96 15.00 -15.83
N ARG A 229 -2.04 14.57 -16.71
CA ARG A 229 -0.63 15.00 -16.71
C ARG A 229 0.00 14.90 -15.31
N LEU A 230 -0.31 13.82 -14.59
CA LEU A 230 0.24 13.57 -13.25
C LEU A 230 1.71 13.15 -13.36
N PRO A 231 2.50 13.30 -12.28
CA PRO A 231 3.77 12.59 -12.17
C PRO A 231 3.52 11.07 -12.13
N GLU A 232 4.61 10.31 -12.28
CA GLU A 232 4.61 8.86 -12.15
C GLU A 232 3.95 8.44 -10.83
N LYS A 233 3.07 7.43 -10.90
CA LYS A 233 2.41 6.87 -9.72
C LYS A 233 3.07 5.58 -9.26
N LEU A 234 3.26 5.47 -7.95
CA LEU A 234 3.61 4.21 -7.33
C LEU A 234 2.43 3.23 -7.44
N PHE A 235 2.66 2.07 -8.05
CA PHE A 235 1.72 0.97 -8.13
C PHE A 235 2.36 -0.30 -7.56
N VAL A 236 1.85 -0.82 -6.45
CA VAL A 236 2.46 -1.96 -5.73
C VAL A 236 1.56 -3.18 -5.81
N VAL A 237 2.14 -4.35 -6.01
CA VAL A 237 1.46 -5.64 -5.84
C VAL A 237 2.24 -6.47 -4.85
N HIS A 238 1.63 -6.77 -3.71
CA HIS A 238 2.26 -7.57 -2.65
C HIS A 238 2.25 -9.06 -3.01
N GLN A 239 3.34 -9.76 -2.69
CA GLN A 239 3.49 -11.19 -3.00
C GLN A 239 4.43 -11.90 -2.01
N PHE A 240 3.97 -12.99 -1.40
CA PHE A 240 4.81 -13.86 -0.56
C PHE A 240 4.78 -15.35 -0.93
N THR A 241 3.93 -15.74 -1.88
CA THR A 241 3.96 -17.05 -2.54
C THR A 241 3.79 -16.91 -4.05
N ALA A 242 4.28 -17.88 -4.82
CA ALA A 242 4.19 -17.84 -6.28
C ALA A 242 2.73 -17.82 -6.79
N GLY A 243 1.82 -18.53 -6.09
CA GLY A 243 0.41 -18.68 -6.50
C GLY A 243 -0.48 -17.47 -6.25
N MET A 244 -0.01 -16.43 -5.56
CA MET A 244 -0.81 -15.23 -5.29
C MET A 244 -1.09 -14.39 -6.55
N ILE A 245 -0.25 -14.51 -7.58
CA ILE A 245 -0.45 -13.86 -8.86
C ILE A 245 -0.49 -14.95 -9.93
N ALA A 246 -1.69 -15.33 -10.35
CA ALA A 246 -1.86 -16.26 -11.46
C ALA A 246 -1.33 -15.61 -12.75
N ARG A 247 -0.68 -16.41 -13.60
CA ARG A 247 -0.05 -15.94 -14.85
C ARG A 247 0.89 -14.74 -14.67
N ARG A 248 1.61 -14.66 -13.53
CA ARG A 248 2.52 -13.55 -13.20
C ARG A 248 3.49 -13.13 -14.31
N GLY A 249 3.92 -14.05 -15.18
CA GLY A 249 4.79 -13.75 -16.33
C GLY A 249 4.16 -12.79 -17.36
N GLU A 250 2.84 -12.62 -17.33
CA GLU A 250 2.06 -11.75 -18.21
C GLU A 250 1.87 -10.33 -17.63
N LEU A 251 2.43 -10.02 -16.45
CA LEU A 251 2.35 -8.67 -15.89
C LEU A 251 3.06 -7.65 -16.78
N GLU A 252 2.36 -6.55 -17.07
CA GLU A 252 2.84 -5.49 -17.95
C GLU A 252 3.32 -4.26 -17.16
N ALA A 253 4.50 -3.77 -17.51
CA ALA A 253 4.93 -2.42 -17.12
C ALA A 253 4.18 -1.37 -17.96
N ARG A 254 3.76 -0.27 -17.35
CA ARG A 254 2.99 0.80 -18.00
C ARG A 254 3.72 2.14 -17.89
N PRO A 255 3.78 2.96 -18.95
CA PRO A 255 4.26 4.33 -18.85
C PRO A 255 3.49 5.12 -17.78
N GLY A 256 4.20 5.94 -17.02
CA GLY A 256 3.62 6.74 -15.94
C GLY A 256 3.34 5.99 -14.64
N LEU A 257 3.69 4.69 -14.55
CA LEU A 257 3.62 3.91 -13.31
C LEU A 257 4.98 3.31 -12.93
N ALA A 258 5.38 3.54 -11.68
CA ALA A 258 6.41 2.77 -11.01
C ALA A 258 5.78 1.50 -10.43
N THR A 259 5.68 0.44 -11.25
CA THR A 259 5.10 -0.84 -10.82
C THR A 259 6.11 -1.66 -10.02
N VAL A 260 5.81 -1.93 -8.75
CA VAL A 260 6.66 -2.67 -7.82
C VAL A 260 6.00 -4.01 -7.45
N ILE A 261 6.74 -5.11 -7.59
CA ILE A 261 6.39 -6.38 -6.94
C ILE A 261 7.07 -6.41 -5.57
N ASN A 262 6.27 -6.29 -4.50
CA ASN A 262 6.77 -6.21 -3.14
C ASN A 262 6.77 -7.59 -2.48
N VAL A 263 7.93 -8.06 -2.04
CA VAL A 263 8.06 -9.38 -1.41
C VAL A 263 7.61 -9.30 0.06
N ASP A 264 6.41 -9.82 0.34
CA ASP A 264 5.65 -9.58 1.57
C ASP A 264 5.60 -10.78 2.54
N GLY A 265 6.73 -11.47 2.69
CA GLY A 265 6.82 -12.64 3.57
C GLY A 265 7.60 -12.34 4.84
N PHE A 266 7.14 -12.83 6.00
CA PHE A 266 7.94 -12.85 7.23
C PHE A 266 8.72 -14.16 7.40
N GLY A 267 9.76 -14.13 8.24
CA GLY A 267 10.53 -15.31 8.62
C GLY A 267 11.90 -14.97 9.18
N ASP A 268 12.77 -15.97 9.29
CA ASP A 268 14.19 -15.69 9.50
C ASP A 268 14.84 -15.10 8.24
N ARG A 269 16.02 -14.50 8.42
CA ARG A 269 16.78 -13.89 7.34
C ARG A 269 17.01 -14.79 6.14
N ALA A 270 17.34 -16.07 6.34
CA ALA A 270 17.64 -16.99 5.24
C ALA A 270 16.40 -17.21 4.36
N ASN A 271 15.25 -17.42 5.00
CA ASN A 271 13.95 -17.54 4.33
C ASN A 271 13.57 -16.24 3.60
N LYS A 272 13.81 -15.08 4.19
CA LYS A 272 13.55 -13.78 3.55
C LYS A 272 14.38 -13.58 2.28
N VAL A 273 15.69 -13.85 2.35
CA VAL A 273 16.60 -13.74 1.21
C VAL A 273 16.20 -14.72 0.10
N ALA A 274 15.86 -15.97 0.46
CA ALA A 274 15.40 -16.97 -0.50
C ALA A 274 14.10 -16.53 -1.19
N LYS A 275 13.09 -16.09 -0.43
CA LYS A 275 11.83 -15.57 -1.00
C LYS A 275 12.07 -14.38 -1.93
N TYR A 276 12.93 -13.45 -1.55
CA TYR A 276 13.24 -12.31 -2.42
C TYR A 276 13.87 -12.76 -3.73
N ARG A 277 14.82 -13.70 -3.70
CA ARG A 277 15.41 -14.27 -4.92
C ARG A 277 14.35 -14.89 -5.83
N ASP A 278 13.38 -15.60 -5.24
CA ASP A 278 12.40 -16.39 -5.98
C ASP A 278 11.21 -15.55 -6.49
N LEU A 279 10.85 -14.47 -5.79
CA LEU A 279 9.64 -13.67 -6.07
C LEU A 279 9.90 -12.27 -6.64
N ARG A 280 11.15 -11.80 -6.68
CA ARG A 280 11.48 -10.54 -7.37
C ARG A 280 11.14 -10.62 -8.87
N PRO A 281 10.93 -9.48 -9.55
CA PRO A 281 10.79 -9.48 -11.01
C PRO A 281 12.01 -10.10 -11.73
N HIS A 282 11.76 -10.74 -12.87
CA HIS A 282 12.84 -11.23 -13.73
C HIS A 282 13.61 -10.06 -14.33
N ARG A 283 14.90 -10.28 -14.61
CA ARG A 283 15.75 -9.29 -15.28
C ARG A 283 15.14 -8.97 -16.66
N GLY A 284 14.79 -7.71 -16.91
CA GLY A 284 14.19 -7.25 -18.16
C GLY A 284 12.68 -6.97 -18.11
N ALA A 285 11.96 -7.36 -17.05
CA ALA A 285 10.50 -7.19 -16.94
C ALA A 285 10.03 -5.73 -16.84
N ARG A 286 10.93 -4.74 -16.76
CA ARG A 286 10.62 -3.32 -16.48
C ARG A 286 9.71 -3.11 -15.24
N LEU A 287 9.70 -4.07 -14.33
CA LEU A 287 9.06 -3.99 -13.01
C LEU A 287 10.13 -3.83 -11.93
N HIS A 288 9.78 -3.12 -10.87
CA HIS A 288 10.66 -2.80 -9.76
C HIS A 288 10.51 -3.80 -8.61
N SER A 289 11.55 -3.92 -7.79
CA SER A 289 11.57 -4.89 -6.68
C SER A 289 11.30 -4.19 -5.35
N GLY A 290 10.37 -4.72 -4.58
CA GLY A 290 10.11 -4.30 -3.20
C GLY A 290 10.47 -5.38 -2.19
N PHE A 291 10.73 -4.98 -0.95
CA PHE A 291 11.00 -5.90 0.15
C PHE A 291 10.36 -5.41 1.44
N LYS A 292 9.45 -6.21 2.02
CA LYS A 292 8.79 -5.90 3.28
C LYS A 292 9.53 -6.51 4.45
N LEU A 293 9.51 -5.85 5.60
CA LEU A 293 10.15 -6.20 6.87
C LEU A 293 9.10 -6.12 7.97
N PHE A 294 9.13 -7.07 8.90
CA PHE A 294 8.13 -7.17 9.96
C PHE A 294 8.79 -7.03 11.32
N TYR A 295 8.53 -5.94 12.05
CA TYR A 295 9.18 -5.67 13.33
C TYR A 295 8.89 -6.75 14.38
N GLY A 296 7.69 -7.34 14.39
CA GLY A 296 7.27 -8.35 15.36
C GLY A 296 7.51 -9.79 14.92
N GLU A 297 7.43 -10.05 13.62
CA GLU A 297 7.34 -11.41 13.05
C GLU A 297 8.67 -11.91 12.47
N ASP A 298 9.56 -11.01 12.02
CA ASP A 298 10.86 -11.42 11.48
C ASP A 298 11.79 -11.86 12.62
N LEU A 299 12.39 -13.05 12.45
CA LEU A 299 13.38 -13.58 13.38
C LEU A 299 14.76 -13.05 12.99
N GLY A 300 15.19 -12.00 13.68
CA GLY A 300 16.41 -11.27 13.35
C GLY A 300 16.17 -10.33 12.18
N LEU A 301 15.43 -9.24 12.46
CA LEU A 301 15.12 -8.18 11.50
C LEU A 301 16.38 -7.74 10.75
N MET A 302 16.36 -7.83 9.42
CA MET A 302 17.49 -7.44 8.59
C MET A 302 17.77 -5.95 8.74
N LYS A 303 19.05 -5.59 8.90
CA LYS A 303 19.48 -4.19 8.95
C LYS A 303 19.39 -3.54 7.55
N PRO A 304 19.25 -2.21 7.46
CA PRO A 304 19.22 -1.49 6.19
C PRO A 304 20.34 -1.89 5.21
N GLU A 305 21.58 -2.02 5.69
CA GLU A 305 22.73 -2.39 4.84
C GLU A 305 22.62 -3.82 4.30
N GLU A 306 21.96 -4.71 5.04
CA GLU A 306 21.70 -6.09 4.62
C GLU A 306 20.61 -6.16 3.56
N VAL A 307 19.58 -5.33 3.69
CA VAL A 307 18.50 -5.20 2.70
C VAL A 307 19.06 -4.63 1.39
N LEU A 308 19.91 -3.61 1.47
CA LEU A 308 20.54 -2.99 0.30
C LEU A 308 21.55 -3.90 -0.42
N ARG A 309 22.03 -4.97 0.24
CA ARG A 309 22.89 -6.00 -0.37
C ARG A 309 22.14 -7.07 -1.15
N LEU A 310 20.80 -7.12 -1.08
CA LEU A 310 20.00 -8.00 -1.92
C LEU A 310 20.21 -7.65 -3.42
N ARG A 311 20.00 -8.63 -4.30
CA ARG A 311 20.22 -8.47 -5.75
C ARG A 311 18.94 -8.76 -6.55
N PRO A 312 18.44 -7.79 -7.35
CA PRO A 312 18.79 -6.36 -7.30
C PRO A 312 18.49 -5.77 -5.91
N ALA A 313 19.04 -4.60 -5.61
CA ALA A 313 18.71 -3.91 -4.36
C ALA A 313 17.23 -3.46 -4.43
N PRO A 314 16.40 -3.69 -3.40
CA PRO A 314 14.98 -3.32 -3.43
C PRO A 314 14.83 -1.80 -3.51
N GLU A 315 13.95 -1.32 -4.36
CA GLU A 315 13.68 0.10 -4.57
C GLU A 315 12.58 0.62 -3.63
N LEU A 316 11.69 -0.28 -3.20
CA LEU A 316 10.74 -0.07 -2.11
C LEU A 316 11.10 -0.95 -0.91
N ILE A 317 11.25 -0.33 0.25
CA ILE A 317 11.39 -1.03 1.53
C ILE A 317 10.18 -0.70 2.39
N VAL A 318 9.40 -1.71 2.76
CA VAL A 318 8.20 -1.54 3.58
C VAL A 318 8.46 -2.10 4.99
N TYR A 319 8.05 -1.37 6.02
CA TYR A 319 8.06 -1.84 7.40
C TYR A 319 6.64 -1.98 7.93
N GLU A 320 6.34 -3.16 8.47
CA GLU A 320 5.11 -3.51 9.20
C GLU A 320 5.41 -3.74 10.68
#